data_AF-A0A6P2GY83-F1
#
_entry.id   AF-A0A6P2GY83-F1
#
_cell.length_a   1.000
_cell.length_b   1.000
_cell.length_c   1.000
_cell.angle_alpha   90.00
_cell.angle_beta   90.00
_cell.angle_gamma   90.00
#
_symmetry.space_group_name_H-M   'P 1'
#
loop_
_entity.id
_entity.type
_entity.pdbx_description
1 polymer ?
#
loop_
_entity_poly.entity_id
_entity_poly.type
_entity_poly.pdbx_seq_one_letter_code
_entity_poly.pdbx_strand_id
1 'polypeptide(L)'
;MIRARFSVNADDPRPVNWPIKHPYWVTGYGINHATIVAYADDQREIMTNWPDAHNLDFTDEVDGYTFTDRFAKPKWFVENLKDGES
;
A
#
# COMPACT_ATOMS: atom_id res chain seq x y z
N MET A 1 -6.70 1.40 10.50
CA MET A 1 -6.31 1.58 9.08
C MET A 1 -6.68 0.32 8.33
N ILE A 2 -6.56 0.27 7.01
CA ILE A 2 -6.86 -0.92 6.21
C ILE A 2 -5.60 -1.48 5.55
N ARG A 3 -5.62 -2.79 5.26
CA ARG A 3 -4.68 -3.41 4.32
C ARG A 3 -5.45 -3.87 3.09
N ALA A 4 -5.27 -3.17 1.99
CA ALA A 4 -5.96 -3.44 0.74
C ALA A 4 -5.07 -4.25 -0.22
N ARG A 5 -5.68 -5.20 -0.92
CA ARG A 5 -5.13 -5.86 -2.09
C ARG A 5 -5.96 -5.45 -3.31
N PHE A 6 -5.31 -4.96 -4.36
CA PHE A 6 -6.02 -4.52 -5.56
C PHE A 6 -5.14 -4.70 -6.79
N SER A 7 -5.75 -4.56 -7.97
CA SER A 7 -5.06 -4.62 -9.25
C SER A 7 -4.98 -3.24 -9.88
N VAL A 8 -3.87 -2.94 -10.56
CA VAL A 8 -3.61 -1.71 -11.32
C VAL A 8 -3.00 -2.06 -12.67
N ASN A 9 -2.81 -1.09 -13.56
CA ASN A 9 -2.09 -1.32 -14.82
C ASN A 9 -0.67 -1.89 -14.55
N ALA A 10 -0.26 -2.91 -15.32
CA ALA A 10 1.06 -3.53 -15.21
C ALA A 10 2.22 -2.62 -15.66
N ASP A 11 1.96 -1.68 -16.57
CA ASP A 11 2.98 -0.82 -17.18
C ASP A 11 3.56 0.20 -16.18
N ASP A 12 2.71 0.76 -15.31
CA ASP A 12 3.15 1.63 -14.21
C ASP A 12 2.31 1.39 -12.94
N PRO A 13 2.74 0.45 -12.07
CA PRO A 13 2.00 0.09 -10.86
C PRO A 13 2.21 1.07 -9.67
N ARG A 14 2.95 2.16 -9.89
CA ARG A 14 3.33 3.10 -8.84
C ARG A 14 2.16 4.05 -8.53
N PRO A 15 2.06 4.56 -7.29
CA PRO A 15 1.05 5.55 -6.96
C PRO A 15 1.29 6.84 -7.76
N VAL A 16 0.20 7.49 -8.18
CA VAL A 16 0.25 8.76 -8.92
C VAL A 16 0.64 9.95 -8.03
N ASN A 17 0.39 9.83 -6.71
CA ASN A 17 0.77 10.82 -5.71
C ASN A 17 1.96 10.32 -4.90
N TRP A 18 2.98 11.17 -4.73
CA TRP A 18 4.16 10.87 -3.92
C TRP A 18 4.59 12.10 -3.11
N PRO A 19 4.99 11.95 -1.83
CA PRO A 19 5.06 10.70 -1.07
C PRO A 19 3.69 10.19 -0.64
N ILE A 20 3.53 8.86 -0.57
CA ILE A 20 2.35 8.24 0.05
C ILE A 20 2.57 8.08 1.56
N LYS A 21 1.48 8.06 2.33
CA LYS A 21 1.51 7.99 3.79
C LYS A 21 1.91 6.61 4.32
N HIS A 22 1.50 5.57 3.62
CA HIS A 22 1.56 4.19 4.09
C HIS A 22 2.31 3.28 3.09
N PRO A 23 3.00 2.21 3.57
CA PRO A 23 3.77 1.33 2.72
C PRO A 23 2.90 0.51 1.75
N TYR A 24 3.48 0.20 0.58
CA TYR A 24 2.89 -0.64 -0.45
C TYR A 24 3.93 -1.59 -1.05
N TRP A 25 3.44 -2.66 -1.67
CA TRP A 25 4.23 -3.68 -2.34
C TRP A 25 3.55 -4.13 -3.62
N VAL A 26 4.34 -4.29 -4.68
CA VAL A 26 3.94 -5.06 -5.85
C VAL A 26 4.17 -6.53 -5.55
N THR A 27 3.09 -7.32 -5.53
CA THR A 27 3.13 -8.73 -5.09
C THR A 27 3.00 -9.74 -6.21
N GLY A 28 2.66 -9.28 -7.41
CA GLY A 28 2.56 -10.12 -8.60
C GLY A 28 2.23 -9.32 -9.85
N TYR A 29 2.48 -9.93 -11.00
CA TYR A 29 2.13 -9.40 -12.31
C TYR A 29 1.29 -10.46 -13.05
N GLY A 30 0.17 -10.03 -13.60
CA GLY A 30 -0.64 -10.76 -14.56
C GLY A 30 -0.36 -10.30 -15.99
N ILE A 31 -1.23 -10.70 -16.94
CA ILE A 31 -1.04 -10.36 -18.37
C ILE A 31 -1.11 -8.85 -18.61
N ASN A 32 -2.06 -8.14 -17.99
CA ASN A 32 -2.29 -6.70 -18.17
C ASN A 32 -2.51 -5.96 -16.84
N HIS A 33 -2.11 -6.56 -15.71
CA HIS A 33 -2.28 -5.92 -14.40
C HIS A 33 -1.13 -6.26 -13.46
N ALA A 34 -0.86 -5.39 -12.50
CA ALA A 34 -0.04 -5.66 -11.34
C ALA A 34 -0.93 -5.79 -10.09
N THR A 35 -0.62 -6.75 -9.22
CA THR A 35 -1.28 -6.88 -7.92
C THR A 35 -0.52 -6.09 -6.87
N ILE A 36 -1.18 -5.13 -6.25
CA ILE A 36 -0.66 -4.30 -5.16
C ILE A 36 -1.25 -4.77 -3.84
N VAL A 37 -0.42 -4.75 -2.80
CA VAL A 37 -0.86 -4.75 -1.41
C VAL A 37 -0.39 -3.45 -0.79
N ALA A 38 -1.29 -2.67 -0.19
CA ALA A 38 -0.96 -1.40 0.44
C ALA A 38 -1.69 -1.25 1.77
N TYR A 39 -1.02 -0.61 2.73
CA TYR A 39 -1.71 -0.02 3.87
C TYR A 39 -2.30 1.34 3.45
N ALA A 40 -3.42 1.73 4.05
CA ALA A 40 -4.06 3.04 3.85
C ALA A 40 -4.98 3.37 5.03
N ASP A 41 -5.29 4.64 5.26
CA ASP A 41 -6.30 5.04 6.25
C ASP A 41 -7.67 4.46 5.89
N ASP A 42 -8.06 4.61 4.61
CA ASP A 42 -9.33 4.15 4.06
C ASP A 42 -9.24 3.85 2.54
N GLN A 43 -10.35 3.39 1.96
CA GLN A 43 -10.44 3.14 0.52
C GLN A 43 -10.23 4.42 -0.32
N ARG A 44 -10.59 5.60 0.17
CA ARG A 44 -10.44 6.85 -0.59
C ARG A 44 -8.98 7.19 -0.78
N GLU A 45 -8.13 6.95 0.21
CA GLU A 45 -6.69 7.10 0.06
C GLU A 45 -6.14 6.18 -1.04
N ILE A 46 -6.57 4.90 -1.07
CA ILE A 46 -6.18 3.97 -2.14
C ILE A 46 -6.58 4.52 -3.51
N MET A 47 -7.84 4.94 -3.68
CA MET A 47 -8.32 5.47 -4.96
C MET A 47 -7.67 6.82 -5.33
N THR A 48 -7.21 7.58 -4.34
CA THR A 48 -6.46 8.83 -4.57
C THR A 48 -5.06 8.53 -5.09
N ASN A 49 -4.38 7.54 -4.52
CA ASN A 49 -3.03 7.16 -4.91
C ASN A 49 -2.99 6.27 -6.16
N TRP A 50 -4.03 5.46 -6.40
CA TRP A 50 -4.20 4.59 -7.56
C TRP A 50 -5.61 4.74 -8.13
N PRO A 51 -5.87 5.76 -8.96
CA PRO A 51 -7.19 6.00 -9.54
C PRO A 51 -7.69 4.88 -10.47
N ASP A 52 -6.77 4.06 -11.01
CA ASP A 52 -7.05 2.90 -11.86
C ASP A 52 -7.19 1.58 -11.06
N ALA A 53 -7.16 1.65 -9.72
CA ALA A 53 -7.32 0.50 -8.86
C ALA A 53 -8.67 -0.19 -9.09
N HIS A 54 -8.62 -1.51 -9.28
CA HIS A 54 -9.78 -2.37 -9.48
C HIS A 54 -9.58 -3.71 -8.77
N ASN A 55 -10.65 -4.51 -8.66
CA ASN A 55 -10.66 -5.76 -7.88
C ASN A 55 -10.16 -5.55 -6.45
N LEU A 56 -10.65 -4.50 -5.77
CA LEU A 56 -10.26 -4.18 -4.40
C LEU A 56 -10.81 -5.24 -3.45
N ASP A 57 -9.88 -5.88 -2.75
CA ASP A 57 -10.12 -6.81 -1.65
C ASP A 57 -9.52 -6.18 -0.40
N PHE A 58 -10.35 -5.95 0.61
CA PHE A 58 -9.94 -5.30 1.85
C PHE A 58 -9.77 -6.39 2.90
N THR A 59 -8.53 -6.61 3.34
CA THR A 59 -8.33 -7.30 4.63
C THR A 59 -8.67 -6.34 5.76
N ASP A 60 -9.26 -6.91 6.81
CA ASP A 60 -9.82 -6.28 8.02
C ASP A 60 -9.13 -5.00 8.51
N GLU A 61 -9.82 -4.24 9.35
CA GLU A 61 -9.19 -3.14 10.08
C GLU A 61 -7.95 -3.65 10.83
N VAL A 62 -6.81 -3.04 10.54
CA VAL A 62 -5.53 -3.36 11.16
C VAL A 62 -5.08 -2.21 12.07
N ASP A 63 -4.53 -2.57 13.22
CA ASP A 63 -4.06 -1.64 14.26
C ASP A 63 -2.65 -1.12 14.00
N GLY A 64 -1.89 -1.75 13.11
CA GLY A 64 -0.46 -1.46 12.91
C GLY A 64 0.13 -2.11 11.65
N TYR A 65 1.35 -1.71 11.31
CA TYR A 65 2.08 -2.31 10.19
C TYR A 65 2.64 -3.66 10.60
N THR A 66 2.46 -4.68 9.75
CA THR A 66 3.06 -6.00 9.93
C THR A 66 4.05 -6.23 8.81
N PHE A 67 5.34 -6.12 9.14
CA PHE A 67 6.41 -6.40 8.19
C PHE A 67 6.85 -7.85 8.30
N THR A 68 6.99 -8.53 7.17
CA THR A 68 7.46 -9.91 7.05
C THR A 68 8.50 -10.01 5.95
N ASP A 69 9.12 -11.17 5.77
CA ASP A 69 10.05 -11.40 4.65
C ASP A 69 9.39 -11.13 3.28
N ARG A 70 8.09 -11.39 3.16
CA ARG A 70 7.31 -11.10 1.94
C ARG A 70 6.87 -9.64 1.85
N PHE A 71 6.69 -8.97 2.97
CA PHE A 71 6.24 -7.58 3.08
C PHE A 71 7.26 -6.78 3.88
N ALA A 72 8.50 -6.70 3.38
CA ALA A 72 9.59 -6.05 4.11
C ALA A 72 9.33 -4.55 4.26
N LYS A 73 9.77 -3.97 5.38
CA LYS A 73 9.67 -2.52 5.62
C LYS A 73 10.38 -1.75 4.49
N PRO A 74 9.67 -0.91 3.71
CA PRO A 74 10.32 -0.20 2.62
C PRO A 74 11.35 0.81 3.14
N LYS A 75 12.50 0.93 2.47
CA LYS A 75 13.58 1.85 2.90
C LYS A 75 13.17 3.32 2.94
N TRP A 76 12.24 3.71 2.08
CA TRP A 76 11.70 5.07 2.03
C TRP A 76 10.71 5.35 3.16
N PHE A 77 10.16 4.30 3.79
CA PHE A 77 9.15 4.42 4.83
C PHE A 77 9.84 4.71 6.16
N VAL A 78 10.07 6.01 6.40
CA VAL A 78 10.46 6.53 7.70
C VAL A 78 9.19 6.68 8.52
N GLU A 79 8.97 5.73 9.42
CA GLU A 79 8.00 5.90 10.48
C GLU A 79 8.51 7.08 11.30
N ASN A 80 7.79 8.21 11.27
CA ASN A 80 7.98 9.26 12.27
C ASN A 80 7.49 8.68 13.59
N LEU A 81 8.30 7.79 14.17
CA LEU A 81 8.27 7.50 15.58
C LEU A 81 8.46 8.88 16.21
N LYS A 82 7.36 9.42 16.74
CA LYS A 82 7.49 10.23 17.95
C LYS A 82 8.02 9.26 18.99
N ASP A 83 9.32 8.98 18.94
CA ASP A 83 10.05 8.56 20.11
C ASP A 83 9.81 9.70 21.10
N GLY A 84 8.91 9.43 22.03
CA GLY A 84 8.85 10.16 23.27
C GLY A 84 10.20 9.99 23.94
N GLU A 85 11.12 10.91 23.65
CA GLU A 85 12.14 11.26 24.62
C GLU A 85 11.39 11.80 25.84
N SER A 86 11.30 10.94 26.85
CA SER A 86 10.89 11.27 28.22
C SER A 86 11.94 12.15 28.89
#